data_AF-A0A5Q0MF15-F1
#
_entry.id   AF-A0A5Q0MF15-F1
#
_cell.length_a   1.000
_cell.length_b   1.000
_cell.length_c   1.000
_cell.angle_alpha   90.00
_cell.angle_beta   90.00
_cell.angle_gamma   90.00
#
_symmetry.space_group_name_H-M   'P 1'
#
loop_
_entity.id
_entity.type
_entity.pdbx_description
1 polymer ?
#
loop_
_entity_poly.entity_id
_entity_poly.type
_entity_poly.pdbx_seq_one_letter_code
_entity_poly.pdbx_strand_id
1 'polypeptide(L)'
;MAVAATLAACGGGNGGSYSALPPVAAAQPQPPAPSEDPCESLTGTALSGGTVTGAQSVVAGDYTPPNIAPGEPSPLTGLPDFCRVTVTMKPSPDSNVGVEVWLPKTNWNGRFLGTGNGGPAGAITYYTGLREGLIRGFAVANTDLGTARDITTREGHPEQWVDFGNRATREMTVAGKAIVNAYYNAPPKYSYFQGCSTGGQQALTNAQRYPNDYDGLIVGAPGNNRTHLHMSFIWHHKAFNEPGATLTPGKAKMVMSKSIAACVGKDGGAPTDTFLTDPRQCNFDPDTLPRCTTGNGDDCLTDPQLTALKKAYAGPTNPRTGEQIYGGLPFGAEGLLYGPVEQAASWWPAAQFYQFYWVFGKGFDYKAFDFDHDVDTVDDRLAPLVNANSPDLSAFKARGGKLLMYSGLQDPGAPYHDALNYYERVVKAQGGNLAATQEHFRYYLVPGMGHCSGLDGGNGGTEFGQPYSAVVPSSAKGDILIQMTEWVEKQKAPEEIIGTSYTPSGQIATQRPICVYPKLPTYQGGDATKASSFACKDAPRGNAPAPSDRYLN
;
A
#
# COMPACT_ATOMS: atom_id res chain seq x y z
N MET A 1 -46.40 29.16 26.82
CA MET A 1 -46.32 30.30 27.77
C MET A 1 -44.90 30.83 27.72
N ALA A 2 -44.75 32.05 27.24
CA ALA A 2 -43.49 32.77 27.21
C ALA A 2 -43.17 33.31 28.62
N VAL A 3 -41.91 33.27 29.02
CA VAL A 3 -41.33 34.24 29.96
C VAL A 3 -39.96 34.62 29.41
N ALA A 4 -39.80 35.91 29.14
CA ALA A 4 -38.56 36.59 28.80
C ALA A 4 -38.19 37.56 29.93
N ALA A 5 -36.90 37.96 29.94
CA ALA A 5 -36.20 39.01 30.72
C ALA A 5 -35.08 38.40 31.60
N THR A 6 -33.83 38.88 31.66
CA THR A 6 -33.18 40.11 31.17
C THR A 6 -31.65 39.97 31.27
N LEU A 7 -30.92 40.71 30.42
CA LEU A 7 -29.45 40.87 30.40
C LEU A 7 -28.86 41.52 31.66
N ALA A 8 -27.60 41.17 31.98
CA ALA A 8 -26.52 42.13 32.29
C ALA A 8 -25.13 41.48 32.13
N ALA A 9 -24.19 42.25 31.60
CA ALA A 9 -22.89 41.85 31.06
C ALA A 9 -21.76 41.79 32.10
N CYS A 10 -20.65 41.09 31.77
CA CYS A 10 -19.30 41.66 31.68
C CYS A 10 -18.22 40.59 31.45
N GLY A 11 -17.51 40.70 30.32
CA GLY A 11 -16.04 40.75 30.26
C GLY A 11 -15.20 39.47 30.42
N GLY A 12 -14.35 39.22 29.43
CA GLY A 12 -13.06 38.55 29.64
C GLY A 12 -12.78 37.42 28.64
N GLY A 13 -12.15 37.77 27.52
CA GLY A 13 -11.66 36.80 26.55
C GLY A 13 -10.49 35.97 27.07
N ASN A 14 -10.36 34.77 26.54
CA ASN A 14 -9.08 34.13 26.26
C ASN A 14 -9.22 33.30 24.99
N GLY A 15 -8.70 33.86 23.90
CA GLY A 15 -8.48 33.12 22.67
C GLY A 15 -7.42 32.05 22.91
N GLY A 16 -7.80 30.80 22.71
CA GLY A 16 -6.86 29.71 22.52
C GLY A 16 -6.26 29.84 21.13
N SER A 17 -5.03 30.34 21.09
CA SER A 17 -4.22 30.49 19.88
C SER A 17 -3.96 29.13 19.24
N TYR A 18 -4.54 28.90 18.07
CA TYR A 18 -4.04 27.89 17.13
C TYR A 18 -2.59 28.28 16.82
N SER A 19 -1.64 27.47 17.29
CA SER A 19 -0.22 27.70 17.04
C SER A 19 0.03 27.59 15.55
N ALA A 20 0.54 28.68 14.97
CA ALA A 20 0.89 28.78 13.56
C ALA A 20 1.83 27.64 13.14
N LEU A 21 1.52 27.04 11.99
CA LEU A 21 2.40 26.11 11.29
C LEU A 21 3.79 26.74 11.12
N PRO A 22 4.89 25.98 11.25
CA PRO A 22 6.23 26.50 11.00
C PRO A 22 6.34 27.00 9.55
N PRO A 23 7.18 28.02 9.28
CA PRO A 23 7.27 28.62 7.96
C PRO A 23 7.71 27.58 6.92
N VAL A 24 6.88 27.45 5.90
CA VAL A 24 7.19 26.74 4.65
C VAL A 24 8.52 27.29 4.12
N ALA A 25 9.44 26.41 3.75
CA ALA A 25 10.68 26.77 3.09
C ALA A 25 10.40 27.75 1.92
N ALA A 26 11.27 28.74 1.74
CA ALA A 26 11.11 29.85 0.79
C ALA A 26 10.47 29.40 -0.53
N ALA A 27 9.29 29.98 -0.83
CA ALA A 27 8.55 29.72 -2.05
C ALA A 27 9.43 30.03 -3.26
N GLN A 28 9.60 29.05 -4.14
CA GLN A 28 10.10 29.29 -5.49
C GLN A 28 9.13 30.26 -6.20
N PRO A 29 9.60 31.08 -7.16
CA PRO A 29 8.73 31.97 -7.93
C PRO A 29 7.54 31.19 -8.49
N GLN A 30 6.34 31.56 -8.07
CA GLN A 30 5.10 30.97 -8.57
C GLN A 30 4.95 31.36 -10.05
N PRO A 31 4.60 30.42 -10.95
CA PRO A 31 4.09 30.79 -12.26
C PRO A 31 2.89 31.73 -12.11
N PRO A 32 2.71 32.74 -12.96
CA PRO A 32 1.54 33.61 -12.90
C PRO A 32 0.26 32.78 -13.09
N ALA A 33 -0.72 32.98 -12.21
CA ALA A 33 -2.04 32.37 -12.35
C ALA A 33 -2.75 32.92 -13.62
N PRO A 34 -3.42 32.08 -14.42
CA PRO A 34 -4.13 32.52 -15.63
C PRO A 34 -5.28 33.48 -15.29
N SER A 35 -5.58 34.42 -16.21
CA SER A 35 -6.53 35.53 -16.02
C SER A 35 -8.01 35.11 -16.06
N GLU A 36 -8.31 33.90 -16.52
CA GLU A 36 -9.57 33.17 -16.37
C GLU A 36 -9.19 31.72 -16.05
N ASP A 37 -9.95 31.03 -15.20
CA ASP A 37 -9.66 29.63 -14.87
C ASP A 37 -9.81 28.76 -16.12
N PRO A 38 -8.73 28.14 -16.63
CA PRO A 38 -8.78 27.40 -17.88
C PRO A 38 -9.43 26.02 -17.71
N CYS A 39 -9.94 25.68 -16.52
CA CYS A 39 -10.39 24.33 -16.21
C CYS A 39 -11.37 23.78 -17.25
N GLU A 40 -12.51 24.44 -17.45
CA GLU A 40 -13.57 23.97 -18.34
C GLU A 40 -13.08 23.84 -19.80
N SER A 41 -12.10 24.65 -20.20
CA SER A 41 -11.52 24.64 -21.55
C SER A 41 -10.73 23.37 -21.87
N LEU A 42 -10.34 22.59 -20.86
CA LEU A 42 -9.66 21.31 -21.07
C LEU A 42 -10.58 20.24 -21.67
N THR A 43 -11.90 20.39 -21.56
CA THR A 43 -12.86 19.41 -22.08
C THR A 43 -12.68 19.20 -23.58
N GLY A 44 -12.57 17.94 -24.01
CA GLY A 44 -12.35 17.59 -25.42
C GLY A 44 -10.89 17.67 -25.88
N THR A 45 -9.95 18.01 -25.00
CA THR A 45 -8.52 17.97 -25.32
C THR A 45 -8.12 16.55 -25.71
N ALA A 46 -7.59 16.42 -26.93
CA ALA A 46 -7.05 15.16 -27.44
C ALA A 46 -5.73 14.83 -26.73
N LEU A 47 -5.59 13.60 -26.28
CA LEU A 47 -4.38 13.06 -25.67
C LEU A 47 -3.86 11.91 -26.52
N SER A 48 -2.57 11.61 -26.39
CA SER A 48 -2.05 10.36 -26.96
C SER A 48 -2.78 9.18 -26.30
N GLY A 49 -3.54 8.42 -27.09
CA GLY A 49 -4.27 7.26 -26.58
C GLY A 49 -5.59 7.57 -25.86
N GLY A 50 -6.10 8.80 -25.86
CA GLY A 50 -7.34 9.13 -25.16
C GLY A 50 -7.87 10.54 -25.36
N THR A 51 -8.86 10.92 -24.57
CA THR A 51 -9.43 12.27 -24.59
C THR A 51 -9.90 12.71 -23.21
N VAL A 52 -9.82 14.01 -22.94
CA VAL A 52 -10.45 14.62 -21.77
C VAL A 52 -11.96 14.62 -21.96
N THR A 53 -12.67 13.82 -21.16
CA THR A 53 -14.13 13.66 -21.26
C THR A 53 -14.91 14.69 -20.44
N GLY A 54 -14.26 15.35 -19.49
CA GLY A 54 -14.85 16.43 -18.70
C GLY A 54 -13.80 17.18 -17.89
N ALA A 55 -14.03 18.46 -17.68
CA ALA A 55 -13.24 19.28 -16.79
C ALA A 55 -14.15 20.27 -16.05
N GLN A 56 -14.00 20.34 -14.72
CA GLN A 56 -14.89 21.10 -13.86
C GLN A 56 -14.13 21.79 -12.73
N SER A 57 -14.38 23.08 -12.58
CA SER A 57 -14.04 23.85 -11.39
C SER A 57 -14.76 23.35 -10.14
N VAL A 58 -14.00 22.98 -9.12
CA VAL A 58 -14.52 22.64 -7.79
C VAL A 58 -14.03 23.70 -6.79
N VAL A 59 -14.99 24.27 -6.06
CA VAL A 59 -14.71 25.25 -5.01
C VAL A 59 -14.20 24.58 -3.74
N ALA A 60 -13.40 25.30 -2.97
CA ALA A 60 -12.84 24.84 -1.71
C ALA A 60 -13.95 24.44 -0.71
N GLY A 61 -13.65 23.45 0.11
CA GLY A 61 -14.57 22.90 1.11
C GLY A 61 -14.83 21.42 0.89
N ASP A 62 -16.09 21.03 1.02
CA ASP A 62 -16.53 19.64 0.95
C ASP A 62 -16.87 19.26 -0.50
N TYR A 63 -16.38 18.11 -0.94
CA TYR A 63 -16.65 17.57 -2.27
C TYR A 63 -17.14 16.13 -2.17
N THR A 64 -18.18 15.79 -2.92
CA THR A 64 -18.68 14.42 -3.05
C THR A 64 -18.32 13.90 -4.44
N PRO A 65 -17.29 13.05 -4.56
CA PRO A 65 -16.95 12.45 -5.85
C PRO A 65 -18.04 11.51 -6.35
N PRO A 66 -18.23 11.39 -7.68
CA PRO A 66 -19.08 10.36 -8.24
C PRO A 66 -18.43 8.98 -8.08
N ASN A 67 -19.25 7.97 -7.77
CA ASN A 67 -18.83 6.56 -7.68
C ASN A 67 -17.65 6.33 -6.73
N ILE A 68 -17.72 6.90 -5.52
CA ILE A 68 -16.70 6.68 -4.49
C ILE A 68 -16.56 5.18 -4.18
N ALA A 69 -15.32 4.70 -4.04
CA ALA A 69 -15.06 3.30 -3.71
C ALA A 69 -15.69 2.95 -2.33
N PRO A 70 -16.23 1.73 -2.16
CA PRO A 70 -16.77 1.30 -0.87
C PRO A 70 -15.75 1.46 0.26
N GLY A 71 -16.19 2.03 1.39
CA GLY A 71 -15.34 2.25 2.57
C GLY A 71 -14.58 3.57 2.59
N GLU A 72 -14.57 4.35 1.51
CA GLU A 72 -14.00 5.70 1.55
C GLU A 72 -14.95 6.70 2.22
N PRO A 73 -14.44 7.62 3.05
CA PRO A 73 -15.22 8.72 3.62
C PRO A 73 -15.85 9.61 2.55
N SER A 74 -17.13 9.97 2.74
CA SER A 74 -17.87 10.89 1.88
C SER A 74 -18.82 11.78 2.71
N PRO A 75 -18.83 13.11 2.52
CA PRO A 75 -18.01 13.88 1.58
C PRO A 75 -16.53 13.93 1.99
N LEU A 76 -15.67 14.22 1.02
CA LEU A 76 -14.27 14.57 1.27
C LEU A 76 -14.22 16.00 1.78
N THR A 77 -13.66 16.22 2.95
CA THR A 77 -13.66 17.54 3.60
C THR A 77 -12.31 18.23 3.53
N GLY A 78 -12.35 19.57 3.57
CA GLY A 78 -11.18 20.43 3.67
C GLY A 78 -10.31 20.48 2.40
N LEU A 79 -10.92 20.37 1.22
CA LEU A 79 -10.20 20.48 -0.05
C LEU A 79 -9.94 21.96 -0.40
N PRO A 80 -8.80 22.29 -1.04
CA PRO A 80 -8.60 23.60 -1.65
C PRO A 80 -9.47 23.76 -2.91
N ASP A 81 -9.48 24.94 -3.54
CA ASP A 81 -10.03 25.08 -4.88
C ASP A 81 -9.21 24.23 -5.87
N PHE A 82 -9.88 23.46 -6.74
CA PHE A 82 -9.21 22.63 -7.74
C PHE A 82 -9.98 22.51 -9.05
N CYS A 83 -9.26 22.21 -10.12
CA CYS A 83 -9.82 21.74 -11.38
C CYS A 83 -9.82 20.21 -11.39
N ARG A 84 -11.02 19.63 -11.54
CA ARG A 84 -11.22 18.19 -11.69
C ARG A 84 -11.28 17.85 -13.18
N VAL A 85 -10.43 16.95 -13.65
CA VAL A 85 -10.37 16.53 -15.05
C VAL A 85 -10.57 15.02 -15.15
N THR A 86 -11.59 14.58 -15.89
CA THR A 86 -11.85 13.17 -16.19
C THR A 86 -11.40 12.83 -17.60
N VAL A 87 -10.81 11.67 -17.76
CA VAL A 87 -10.17 11.22 -18.99
C VAL A 87 -10.57 9.78 -19.28
N THR A 88 -10.78 9.46 -20.55
CA THR A 88 -10.89 8.07 -21.02
C THR A 88 -9.74 7.76 -21.95
N MET A 89 -8.93 6.77 -21.54
CA MET A 89 -7.81 6.24 -22.31
C MET A 89 -8.22 4.92 -22.98
N LYS A 90 -7.84 4.77 -24.24
CA LYS A 90 -8.08 3.59 -25.09
C LYS A 90 -6.77 3.24 -25.83
N PRO A 91 -5.74 2.75 -25.11
CA PRO A 91 -4.46 2.38 -25.73
C PRO A 91 -4.56 1.21 -26.72
N SER A 92 -5.65 0.43 -26.65
CA SER A 92 -6.03 -0.59 -27.62
C SER A 92 -7.55 -0.54 -27.90
N PRO A 93 -8.05 -1.17 -28.97
CA PRO A 93 -9.50 -1.30 -29.21
C PRO A 93 -10.26 -2.04 -28.10
N ASP A 94 -9.57 -2.88 -27.33
CA ASP A 94 -10.13 -3.68 -26.23
C ASP A 94 -9.96 -2.99 -24.86
N SER A 95 -9.28 -1.84 -24.81
CA SER A 95 -9.01 -1.08 -23.60
C SER A 95 -10.04 0.01 -23.35
N ASN A 96 -10.43 0.19 -22.08
CA ASN A 96 -11.23 1.33 -21.63
C ASN A 96 -10.82 1.71 -20.20
N VAL A 97 -9.84 2.60 -20.10
CA VAL A 97 -9.21 3.00 -18.85
C VAL A 97 -9.74 4.38 -18.44
N GLY A 98 -10.33 4.47 -17.26
CA GLY A 98 -10.71 5.73 -16.62
C GLY A 98 -9.52 6.34 -15.88
N VAL A 99 -9.33 7.64 -16.07
CA VAL A 99 -8.31 8.43 -15.37
C VAL A 99 -8.96 9.70 -14.84
N GLU A 100 -8.55 10.11 -13.64
CA GLU A 100 -8.93 11.39 -13.07
C GLU A 100 -7.71 12.15 -12.57
N VAL A 101 -7.68 13.46 -12.84
CA VAL A 101 -6.59 14.36 -12.48
C VAL A 101 -7.17 15.56 -11.73
N TRP A 102 -6.66 15.84 -10.54
CA TRP A 102 -6.99 17.02 -9.74
C TRP A 102 -5.83 18.00 -9.74
N LEU A 103 -6.13 19.25 -10.10
CA LEU A 103 -5.15 20.32 -10.27
C LEU A 103 -5.49 21.44 -9.28
N PRO A 104 -4.67 21.72 -8.25
CA PRO A 104 -4.94 22.84 -7.34
C PRO A 104 -4.92 24.17 -8.11
N LYS A 105 -5.98 24.98 -7.97
CA LYS A 105 -6.07 26.27 -8.71
C LYS A 105 -5.04 27.29 -8.24
N THR A 106 -4.65 27.20 -6.98
CA THR A 106 -3.63 28.03 -6.34
C THR A 106 -2.64 27.16 -5.60
N ASN A 107 -1.43 27.68 -5.36
CA ASN A 107 -0.38 27.01 -4.59
C ASN A 107 0.05 25.64 -5.15
N TRP A 108 -0.04 25.45 -6.47
CA TRP A 108 0.61 24.31 -7.10
C TRP A 108 2.12 24.38 -6.85
N ASN A 109 2.66 23.32 -6.27
CA ASN A 109 4.05 23.28 -5.82
C ASN A 109 5.03 22.87 -6.94
N GLY A 110 4.57 22.79 -8.19
CA GLY A 110 5.35 22.36 -9.35
C GLY A 110 5.52 20.84 -9.47
N ARG A 111 4.86 20.03 -8.63
CA ARG A 111 5.00 18.57 -8.60
C ARG A 111 3.76 17.87 -9.14
N PHE A 112 4.00 16.72 -9.75
CA PHE A 112 2.97 15.75 -10.13
C PHE A 112 3.02 14.54 -9.19
N LEU A 113 1.86 14.03 -8.77
CA LEU A 113 1.73 12.81 -7.97
C LEU A 113 0.78 11.82 -8.67
N GLY A 114 1.29 10.72 -9.18
CA GLY A 114 0.47 9.56 -9.50
C GLY A 114 0.15 8.77 -8.23
N THR A 115 -1.04 8.19 -8.16
CA THR A 115 -1.45 7.33 -7.05
C THR A 115 -1.94 5.98 -7.55
N GLY A 116 -1.67 4.94 -6.77
CA GLY A 116 -2.10 3.57 -7.07
C GLY A 116 -3.49 3.23 -6.52
N ASN A 117 -3.85 1.95 -6.69
CA ASN A 117 -5.11 1.37 -6.24
C ASN A 117 -4.87 0.24 -5.22
N GLY A 118 -5.95 -0.34 -4.70
CA GLY A 118 -5.92 -1.56 -3.89
C GLY A 118 -6.67 -2.71 -4.56
N GLY A 119 -6.34 -3.95 -4.18
CA GLY A 119 -7.06 -5.15 -4.62
C GLY A 119 -7.27 -5.22 -6.14
N PRO A 120 -8.49 -5.48 -6.63
CA PRO A 120 -8.79 -5.51 -8.07
C PRO A 120 -8.85 -4.13 -8.74
N ALA A 121 -8.65 -3.02 -8.02
CA ALA A 121 -8.94 -1.66 -8.51
C ALA A 121 -10.41 -1.51 -8.98
N GLY A 122 -10.64 -0.90 -10.14
CA GLY A 122 -11.97 -0.79 -10.75
C GLY A 122 -12.74 0.49 -10.42
N ALA A 123 -12.14 1.38 -9.62
CA ALA A 123 -12.66 2.71 -9.33
C ALA A 123 -11.51 3.69 -9.12
N ILE A 124 -11.81 4.98 -9.28
CA ILE A 124 -10.92 6.06 -8.87
C ILE A 124 -10.87 6.10 -7.34
N THR A 125 -9.66 6.07 -6.79
CA THR A 125 -9.41 6.16 -5.34
C THR A 125 -9.29 7.63 -4.95
N TYR A 126 -10.25 8.17 -4.20
CA TYR A 126 -10.31 9.60 -3.92
C TYR A 126 -9.70 9.94 -2.56
N TYR A 127 -10.17 9.32 -1.48
CA TYR A 127 -9.72 9.65 -0.12
C TYR A 127 -8.26 9.26 0.10
N THR A 128 -7.89 8.02 -0.22
CA THR A 128 -6.53 7.49 -0.01
C THR A 128 -5.61 7.68 -1.22
N GLY A 129 -6.13 8.24 -2.33
CA GLY A 129 -5.40 8.55 -3.56
C GLY A 129 -5.30 10.06 -3.80
N LEU A 130 -6.34 10.64 -4.40
CA LEU A 130 -6.31 12.03 -4.89
C LEU A 130 -6.23 13.10 -3.78
N ARG A 131 -7.02 12.97 -2.71
CA ARG A 131 -7.21 14.01 -1.69
C ARG A 131 -5.91 14.47 -1.04
N GLU A 132 -5.10 13.53 -0.59
CA GLU A 132 -3.86 13.80 0.16
C GLU A 132 -2.85 14.60 -0.67
N GLY A 133 -2.64 14.20 -1.92
CA GLY A 133 -1.78 14.93 -2.85
C GLY A 133 -2.27 16.35 -3.11
N LEU A 134 -3.58 16.51 -3.32
CA LEU A 134 -4.19 17.81 -3.60
C LEU A 134 -4.01 18.80 -2.43
N ILE A 135 -4.30 18.37 -1.19
CA ILE A 135 -4.15 19.20 0.01
C ILE A 135 -2.67 19.62 0.21
N ARG A 136 -1.73 18.80 -0.26
CA ARG A 136 -0.28 19.07 -0.21
C ARG A 136 0.23 19.89 -1.41
N GLY A 137 -0.66 20.37 -2.28
CA GLY A 137 -0.35 21.25 -3.42
C GLY A 137 0.21 20.51 -4.65
N PHE A 138 0.05 19.18 -4.74
CA PHE A 138 0.41 18.43 -5.94
C PHE A 138 -0.72 18.51 -6.96
N ALA A 139 -0.37 18.50 -8.25
CA ALA A 139 -1.28 18.00 -9.27
C ALA A 139 -1.28 16.47 -9.16
N VAL A 140 -2.45 15.86 -8.97
CA VAL A 140 -2.56 14.47 -8.55
C VAL A 140 -3.46 13.67 -9.50
N ALA A 141 -3.08 12.43 -9.80
CA ALA A 141 -3.82 11.55 -10.71
C ALA A 141 -4.04 10.15 -10.14
N ASN A 142 -5.15 9.53 -10.54
CA ASN A 142 -5.50 8.14 -10.23
C ASN A 142 -6.23 7.50 -11.44
N THR A 143 -6.30 6.17 -11.48
CA THR A 143 -6.91 5.41 -12.58
C THR A 143 -7.71 4.23 -12.04
N ASP A 144 -8.70 3.76 -12.79
CA ASP A 144 -9.45 2.54 -12.49
C ASP A 144 -8.75 1.25 -12.99
N LEU A 145 -7.54 1.38 -13.55
CA LEU A 145 -6.76 0.31 -14.18
C LEU A 145 -7.46 -0.40 -15.36
N GLY A 146 -8.52 0.19 -15.93
CA GLY A 146 -9.32 -0.45 -16.98
C GLY A 146 -10.20 -1.60 -16.47
N THR A 147 -10.39 -1.71 -15.16
CA THR A 147 -11.06 -2.85 -14.52
C THR A 147 -12.48 -2.56 -14.04
N ALA A 148 -12.99 -1.33 -14.24
CA ALA A 148 -14.33 -0.93 -13.82
C ALA A 148 -15.46 -1.83 -14.40
N ARG A 149 -16.59 -1.86 -13.68
CA ARG A 149 -17.77 -2.77 -13.81
C ARG A 149 -17.62 -4.11 -13.11
N ASP A 150 -16.80 -5.02 -13.65
CA ASP A 150 -16.56 -6.35 -13.07
C ASP A 150 -15.20 -6.88 -13.51
N ILE A 151 -14.27 -6.99 -12.56
CA ILE A 151 -12.93 -7.49 -12.85
C ILE A 151 -12.90 -8.98 -13.23
N THR A 152 -13.92 -9.77 -12.90
CA THR A 152 -13.92 -11.21 -13.19
C THR A 152 -14.20 -11.52 -14.68
N THR A 153 -14.72 -10.54 -15.43
CA THR A 153 -15.20 -10.72 -16.81
C THR A 153 -14.15 -10.46 -17.90
N ARG A 154 -12.86 -10.67 -17.59
CA ARG A 154 -11.75 -10.37 -18.51
C ARG A 154 -11.23 -11.59 -19.28
N GLU A 155 -11.92 -12.72 -19.21
CA GLU A 155 -11.63 -13.90 -20.04
C GLU A 155 -11.64 -13.49 -21.53
N GLY A 156 -10.58 -13.83 -22.27
CA GLY A 156 -10.46 -13.49 -23.70
C GLY A 156 -10.12 -12.02 -24.01
N HIS A 157 -9.80 -11.21 -22.99
CA HIS A 157 -9.45 -9.79 -23.12
C HIS A 157 -8.00 -9.51 -22.68
N PRO A 158 -6.98 -10.05 -23.37
CA PRO A 158 -5.57 -9.98 -22.92
C PRO A 158 -5.04 -8.54 -22.83
N GLU A 159 -5.55 -7.62 -23.65
CA GLU A 159 -5.19 -6.20 -23.56
C GLU A 159 -5.63 -5.58 -22.23
N GLN A 160 -6.75 -6.02 -21.65
CA GLN A 160 -7.20 -5.56 -20.34
C GLN A 160 -6.33 -6.15 -19.21
N TRP A 161 -5.69 -7.31 -19.42
CA TRP A 161 -4.69 -7.85 -18.48
C TRP A 161 -3.42 -7.01 -18.50
N VAL A 162 -3.00 -6.56 -19.70
CA VAL A 162 -1.88 -5.62 -19.88
C VAL A 162 -2.19 -4.27 -19.25
N ASP A 163 -3.42 -3.77 -19.43
CA ASP A 163 -3.88 -2.52 -18.79
C ASP A 163 -3.74 -2.59 -17.28
N PHE A 164 -4.30 -3.64 -16.67
CA PHE A 164 -4.21 -3.88 -15.23
C PHE A 164 -2.77 -4.00 -14.75
N GLY A 165 -1.97 -4.83 -15.43
CA GLY A 165 -0.63 -5.18 -14.98
C GLY A 165 0.39 -4.05 -15.11
N ASN A 166 0.27 -3.21 -16.15
CA ASN A 166 1.29 -2.19 -16.42
C ASN A 166 0.80 -0.94 -17.17
N ARG A 167 -0.04 -1.08 -18.20
CA ARG A 167 -0.24 0.00 -19.17
C ARG A 167 -1.14 1.12 -18.66
N ALA A 168 -2.19 0.82 -17.89
CA ALA A 168 -3.13 1.85 -17.44
C ALA A 168 -2.47 2.91 -16.54
N THR A 169 -1.54 2.51 -15.65
CA THR A 169 -0.77 3.46 -14.85
C THR A 169 0.14 4.34 -15.71
N ARG A 170 0.75 3.78 -16.76
CA ARG A 170 1.54 4.56 -17.72
C ARG A 170 0.67 5.57 -18.47
N GLU A 171 -0.50 5.15 -18.96
CA GLU A 171 -1.46 6.03 -19.65
C GLU A 171 -1.92 7.17 -18.75
N MET A 172 -2.27 6.88 -17.49
CA MET A 172 -2.59 7.88 -16.47
C MET A 172 -1.46 8.89 -16.28
N THR A 173 -0.22 8.42 -16.23
CA THR A 173 0.96 9.26 -16.02
C THR A 173 1.17 10.22 -17.19
N VAL A 174 1.14 9.70 -18.42
CA VAL A 174 1.35 10.51 -19.63
C VAL A 174 0.22 11.53 -19.78
N ALA A 175 -1.03 11.09 -19.64
CA ALA A 175 -2.20 11.97 -19.69
C ALA A 175 -2.16 13.06 -18.62
N GLY A 176 -1.88 12.68 -17.37
CA GLY A 176 -1.80 13.60 -16.23
C GLY A 176 -0.75 14.69 -16.45
N LYS A 177 0.45 14.32 -16.89
CA LYS A 177 1.52 15.31 -17.18
C LYS A 177 1.16 16.24 -18.35
N ALA A 178 0.50 15.72 -19.38
CA ALA A 178 0.03 16.55 -20.50
C ALA A 178 -1.05 17.55 -20.05
N ILE A 179 -1.98 17.11 -19.20
CA ILE A 179 -3.03 17.96 -18.62
C ILE A 179 -2.43 19.03 -17.69
N VAL A 180 -1.47 18.67 -16.85
CA VAL A 180 -0.72 19.63 -16.00
C VAL A 180 -0.07 20.71 -16.87
N ASN A 181 0.60 20.31 -17.95
CA ASN A 181 1.22 21.26 -18.88
C ASN A 181 0.18 22.15 -19.58
N ALA A 182 -0.97 21.61 -19.98
CA ALA A 182 -2.04 22.38 -20.60
C ALA A 182 -2.68 23.38 -19.62
N TYR A 183 -2.87 22.99 -18.36
CA TYR A 183 -3.53 23.83 -17.35
C TYR A 183 -2.62 24.95 -16.81
N TYR A 184 -1.39 24.61 -16.42
CA TYR A 184 -0.46 25.57 -15.81
C TYR A 184 0.47 26.26 -16.81
N ASN A 185 0.39 25.90 -18.09
CA ASN A 185 1.35 26.32 -19.12
C ASN A 185 2.82 26.01 -18.73
N ALA A 186 3.01 24.94 -17.95
CA ALA A 186 4.31 24.49 -17.47
C ALA A 186 4.25 22.99 -17.14
N PRO A 187 5.25 22.18 -17.54
CA PRO A 187 5.32 20.78 -17.15
C PRO A 187 5.66 20.66 -15.65
N PRO A 188 5.35 19.52 -15.01
CA PRO A 188 5.80 19.27 -13.64
C PRO A 188 7.32 19.24 -13.58
N LYS A 189 7.88 19.91 -12.58
CA LYS A 189 9.33 19.95 -12.31
C LYS A 189 9.85 18.60 -11.79
N TYR A 190 9.05 17.96 -10.95
CA TYR A 190 9.32 16.63 -10.40
C TYR A 190 8.04 15.79 -10.44
N SER A 191 8.19 14.50 -10.66
CA SER A 191 7.09 13.54 -10.69
C SER A 191 7.28 12.46 -9.64
N TYR A 192 6.25 12.21 -8.84
CA TYR A 192 6.24 11.18 -7.81
C TYR A 192 5.10 10.19 -8.05
N PHE A 193 5.29 8.93 -7.63
CA PHE A 193 4.20 7.98 -7.51
C PHE A 193 4.18 7.41 -6.11
N GLN A 194 2.99 7.22 -5.55
CA GLN A 194 2.82 6.47 -4.32
C GLN A 194 1.67 5.48 -4.44
N GLY A 195 1.88 4.28 -3.93
CA GLY A 195 0.84 3.26 -3.88
C GLY A 195 1.20 2.18 -2.89
N CYS A 196 0.18 1.49 -2.40
CA CYS A 196 0.34 0.33 -1.55
C CYS A 196 -0.48 -0.86 -2.08
N SER A 197 -0.07 -2.10 -1.81
CA SER A 197 -0.74 -3.30 -2.31
C SER A 197 -0.64 -3.39 -3.85
N THR A 198 -1.76 -3.37 -4.57
CA THR A 198 -1.79 -3.16 -6.04
C THR A 198 -1.02 -1.90 -6.44
N GLY A 199 -1.12 -0.82 -5.67
CA GLY A 199 -0.34 0.39 -5.86
C GLY A 199 1.17 0.19 -5.70
N GLY A 200 1.60 -0.68 -4.80
CA GLY A 200 3.01 -1.05 -4.67
C GLY A 200 3.50 -1.82 -5.90
N GLN A 201 2.68 -2.72 -6.43
CA GLN A 201 2.94 -3.41 -7.71
C GLN A 201 3.00 -2.41 -8.87
N GLN A 202 2.04 -1.49 -9.01
CA GLN A 202 2.07 -0.41 -10.01
C GLN A 202 3.35 0.43 -9.93
N ALA A 203 3.81 0.78 -8.72
CA ALA A 203 5.03 1.55 -8.51
C ALA A 203 6.28 0.78 -8.96
N LEU A 204 6.41 -0.51 -8.60
CA LEU A 204 7.52 -1.35 -9.06
C LEU A 204 7.49 -1.59 -10.57
N THR A 205 6.30 -1.79 -11.15
CA THR A 205 6.12 -1.87 -12.60
C THR A 205 6.64 -0.61 -13.30
N ASN A 206 6.38 0.59 -12.76
CA ASN A 206 6.92 1.82 -13.32
C ASN A 206 8.46 1.88 -13.22
N ALA A 207 9.04 1.48 -12.08
CA ALA A 207 10.50 1.42 -11.94
C ALA A 207 11.15 0.49 -12.99
N GLN A 208 10.53 -0.66 -13.23
CA GLN A 208 11.07 -1.72 -14.09
C GLN A 208 10.82 -1.48 -15.58
N ARG A 209 9.62 -0.99 -15.95
CA ARG A 209 9.17 -0.91 -17.35
C ARG A 209 9.13 0.52 -17.90
N TYR A 210 8.89 1.50 -17.04
CA TYR A 210 8.72 2.90 -17.43
C TYR A 210 9.59 3.84 -16.58
N PRO A 211 10.93 3.65 -16.59
CA PRO A 211 11.81 4.32 -15.64
C PRO A 211 11.74 5.85 -15.72
N ASN A 212 11.30 6.41 -16.86
CA ASN A 212 11.22 7.86 -17.08
C ASN A 212 9.96 8.52 -16.49
N ASP A 213 9.07 7.75 -15.90
CA ASP A 213 7.75 8.22 -15.50
C ASP A 213 7.80 9.01 -14.20
N TYR A 214 8.72 8.66 -13.31
CA TYR A 214 8.80 9.22 -11.98
C TYR A 214 10.25 9.40 -11.53
N ASP A 215 10.48 10.44 -10.74
CA ASP A 215 11.75 10.74 -10.11
C ASP A 215 11.83 10.10 -8.71
N GLY A 216 10.67 9.95 -8.04
CA GLY A 216 10.53 9.28 -6.75
C GLY A 216 9.34 8.32 -6.70
N LEU A 217 9.56 7.10 -6.21
CA LEU A 217 8.54 6.04 -6.07
C LEU A 217 8.42 5.59 -4.61
N ILE A 218 7.21 5.66 -4.06
CA ILE A 218 6.87 5.10 -2.75
C ILE A 218 6.11 3.80 -2.96
N VAL A 219 6.70 2.70 -2.52
CA VAL A 219 6.25 1.32 -2.77
C VAL A 219 5.81 0.69 -1.45
N GLY A 220 4.52 0.72 -1.16
CA GLY A 220 3.96 0.09 0.04
C GLY A 220 3.52 -1.35 -0.19
N ALA A 221 3.87 -2.26 0.71
CA ALA A 221 3.44 -3.67 0.74
C ALA A 221 3.13 -4.25 -0.65
N PRO A 222 4.11 -4.28 -1.57
CA PRO A 222 3.83 -4.48 -2.98
C PRO A 222 3.30 -5.90 -3.24
N GLY A 223 2.19 -5.99 -3.96
CA GLY A 223 1.73 -7.26 -4.55
C GLY A 223 2.48 -7.61 -5.83
N ASN A 224 3.81 -7.46 -5.85
CA ASN A 224 4.64 -7.53 -7.07
C ASN A 224 4.67 -8.93 -7.68
N ASN A 225 4.73 -9.97 -6.86
CA ASN A 225 4.65 -11.35 -7.30
C ASN A 225 3.17 -11.77 -7.38
N ARG A 226 2.42 -11.06 -8.23
CA ARG A 226 0.95 -11.02 -8.23
C ARG A 226 0.33 -12.39 -8.43
N THR A 227 0.79 -13.15 -9.43
CA THR A 227 0.24 -14.47 -9.75
C THR A 227 0.35 -15.41 -8.53
N HIS A 228 1.54 -15.51 -7.96
CA HIS A 228 1.86 -16.38 -6.83
C HIS A 228 1.26 -15.92 -5.50
N LEU A 229 1.19 -14.60 -5.25
CA LEU A 229 0.46 -14.06 -4.10
C LEU A 229 -1.00 -14.52 -4.11
N HIS A 230 -1.66 -14.43 -5.26
CA HIS A 230 -3.05 -14.87 -5.41
C HIS A 230 -3.21 -16.39 -5.33
N MET A 231 -2.20 -17.18 -5.70
CA MET A 231 -2.19 -18.63 -5.46
C MET A 231 -2.11 -18.94 -3.95
N SER A 232 -1.39 -18.12 -3.18
CA SER A 232 -1.39 -18.23 -1.71
C SER A 232 -2.79 -17.99 -1.11
N PHE A 233 -3.59 -17.11 -1.70
CA PHE A 233 -4.97 -16.90 -1.28
C PHE A 233 -5.86 -18.13 -1.52
N ILE A 234 -5.69 -18.84 -2.65
CA ILE A 234 -6.38 -20.13 -2.86
C ILE A 234 -5.90 -21.16 -1.82
N TRP A 235 -4.59 -21.23 -1.57
CA TRP A 235 -3.98 -22.16 -0.62
C TRP A 235 -4.57 -22.02 0.78
N HIS A 236 -4.60 -20.78 1.31
CA HIS A 236 -5.17 -20.49 2.62
C HIS A 236 -6.68 -20.68 2.66
N HIS A 237 -7.40 -20.21 1.63
CA HIS A 237 -8.85 -20.37 1.57
C HIS A 237 -9.26 -21.84 1.60
N LYS A 238 -8.57 -22.71 0.86
CA LYS A 238 -8.77 -24.17 0.92
C LYS A 238 -8.47 -24.69 2.32
N ALA A 239 -7.33 -24.33 2.90
CA ALA A 239 -6.92 -24.80 4.23
C ALA A 239 -7.95 -24.47 5.33
N PHE A 240 -8.43 -23.22 5.40
CA PHE A 240 -9.37 -22.80 6.45
C PHE A 240 -10.84 -23.18 6.17
N ASN A 241 -11.15 -23.72 4.99
CA ASN A 241 -12.47 -24.25 4.64
C ASN A 241 -12.53 -25.79 4.61
N GLU A 242 -11.45 -26.49 4.96
CA GLU A 242 -11.53 -27.92 5.24
C GLU A 242 -12.50 -28.20 6.40
N PRO A 243 -13.16 -29.37 6.44
CA PRO A 243 -14.13 -29.70 7.49
C PRO A 243 -13.59 -29.49 8.91
N GLY A 244 -14.19 -28.53 9.63
CA GLY A 244 -13.82 -28.19 11.01
C GLY A 244 -12.56 -27.33 11.17
N ALA A 245 -11.97 -26.83 10.08
CA ALA A 245 -10.71 -26.07 10.10
C ALA A 245 -10.87 -24.55 10.28
N THR A 246 -12.08 -24.01 10.09
CA THR A 246 -12.34 -22.57 10.18
C THR A 246 -12.03 -22.01 11.57
N LEU A 247 -11.31 -20.90 11.60
CA LEU A 247 -11.01 -20.15 12.82
C LEU A 247 -12.08 -19.09 13.06
N THR A 248 -12.56 -18.98 14.29
CA THR A 248 -13.36 -17.84 14.74
C THR A 248 -12.46 -16.62 14.96
N PRO A 249 -13.02 -15.40 15.01
CA PRO A 249 -12.27 -14.21 15.41
C PRO A 249 -11.58 -14.35 16.78
N GLY A 250 -12.21 -15.02 17.75
CA GLY A 250 -11.62 -15.25 19.06
C GLY A 250 -10.41 -16.19 19.01
N LYS A 251 -10.50 -17.29 18.27
CA LYS A 251 -9.35 -18.20 18.04
C LYS A 251 -8.19 -17.50 17.34
N ALA A 252 -8.49 -16.72 16.29
CA ALA A 252 -7.47 -15.98 15.55
C ALA A 252 -6.72 -14.98 16.46
N LYS A 253 -7.44 -14.26 17.32
CA LYS A 253 -6.85 -13.38 18.34
C LYS A 253 -6.06 -14.14 19.40
N MET A 254 -6.52 -15.33 19.82
CA MET A 254 -5.79 -16.19 20.76
C MET A 254 -4.46 -16.64 20.16
N VAL A 255 -4.47 -17.14 18.92
CA VAL A 255 -3.26 -17.55 18.20
C VAL A 255 -2.27 -16.39 18.08
N MET A 256 -2.75 -15.22 17.61
CA MET A 256 -1.93 -14.01 17.50
C MET A 256 -1.29 -13.61 18.84
N SER A 257 -2.06 -13.63 19.92
CA SER A 257 -1.55 -13.29 21.25
C SER A 257 -0.50 -14.28 21.73
N LYS A 258 -0.68 -15.59 21.47
CA LYS A 258 0.27 -16.63 21.86
C LYS A 258 1.56 -16.59 21.04
N SER A 259 1.48 -16.34 19.73
CA SER A 259 2.65 -16.20 18.87
C SER A 259 3.48 -14.97 19.27
N ILE A 260 2.84 -13.84 19.55
CA ILE A 260 3.51 -12.64 20.07
C ILE A 260 4.17 -12.91 21.42
N ALA A 261 3.45 -13.50 22.38
CA ALA A 261 3.96 -13.76 23.73
C ALA A 261 5.18 -14.71 23.75
N ALA A 262 5.35 -15.56 22.75
CA ALA A 262 6.53 -16.43 22.65
C ALA A 262 7.83 -15.64 22.44
N CYS A 263 7.74 -14.47 21.80
CA CYS A 263 8.88 -13.79 21.18
C CYS A 263 9.06 -12.32 21.57
N VAL A 264 8.00 -11.64 22.05
CA VAL A 264 8.03 -10.22 22.40
C VAL A 264 9.18 -9.89 23.38
N GLY A 265 9.90 -8.81 23.09
CA GLY A 265 11.04 -8.35 23.90
C GLY A 265 12.33 -9.14 23.69
N LYS A 266 12.30 -10.22 22.89
CA LYS A 266 13.49 -10.98 22.46
C LYS A 266 13.84 -10.72 21.00
N ASP A 267 12.94 -10.10 20.25
CA ASP A 267 13.01 -9.77 18.84
C ASP A 267 13.51 -8.34 18.58
N GLY A 268 14.12 -7.71 19.59
CA GLY A 268 14.61 -6.33 19.58
C GLY A 268 13.63 -5.30 20.14
N GLY A 269 12.34 -5.63 20.20
CA GLY A 269 11.26 -4.75 20.68
C GLY A 269 11.25 -4.51 22.19
N ALA A 270 10.29 -3.71 22.65
CA ALA A 270 10.03 -3.54 24.08
C ALA A 270 9.25 -4.75 24.62
N PRO A 271 9.49 -5.21 25.87
CA PRO A 271 8.75 -6.33 26.46
C PRO A 271 7.24 -6.11 26.60
N THR A 272 6.78 -4.86 26.51
CA THR A 272 5.36 -4.47 26.60
C THR A 272 4.69 -4.34 25.25
N ASP A 273 5.40 -4.56 24.14
CA ASP A 273 4.82 -4.46 22.81
C ASP A 273 3.73 -5.52 22.60
N THR A 274 2.69 -5.18 21.85
CA THR A 274 1.60 -6.10 21.49
C THR A 274 1.75 -6.59 20.05
N PHE A 275 2.98 -6.67 19.57
CA PHE A 275 3.37 -7.02 18.21
C PHE A 275 4.82 -7.49 18.23
N LEU A 276 5.25 -8.10 17.12
CA LEU A 276 6.64 -8.49 16.92
C LEU A 276 7.42 -7.37 16.19
N THR A 277 8.59 -7.04 16.72
CA THR A 277 9.57 -6.15 16.08
C THR A 277 10.30 -6.84 14.94
N ASP A 278 10.62 -8.13 15.08
CA ASP A 278 11.20 -8.94 14.01
C ASP A 278 10.63 -10.36 14.03
N PRO A 279 9.55 -10.63 13.27
CA PRO A 279 8.97 -11.98 13.20
C PRO A 279 9.95 -13.05 12.72
N ARG A 280 11.03 -12.69 12.00
CA ARG A 280 12.03 -13.66 11.51
C ARG A 280 12.88 -14.25 12.63
N GLN A 281 12.93 -13.58 13.78
CA GLN A 281 13.63 -14.07 14.97
C GLN A 281 12.70 -14.85 15.90
N CYS A 282 11.40 -14.95 15.56
CA CYS A 282 10.42 -15.63 16.38
C CYS A 282 10.35 -17.12 16.06
N ASN A 283 10.92 -17.95 16.93
CA ASN A 283 10.84 -19.41 16.85
C ASN A 283 9.58 -19.95 17.57
N PHE A 284 8.41 -19.44 17.20
CA PHE A 284 7.14 -19.92 17.72
C PHE A 284 6.78 -21.28 17.13
N ASP A 285 6.47 -22.26 17.99
CA ASP A 285 5.99 -23.58 17.59
C ASP A 285 4.45 -23.65 17.75
N PRO A 286 3.68 -23.76 16.64
CA PRO A 286 2.22 -23.88 16.70
C PRO A 286 1.71 -25.07 17.52
N ASP A 287 2.50 -26.14 17.72
CA ASP A 287 2.09 -27.27 18.56
C ASP A 287 1.94 -26.93 20.05
N THR A 288 2.50 -25.80 20.48
CA THR A 288 2.36 -25.28 21.84
C THR A 288 1.02 -24.59 22.09
N LEU A 289 0.18 -24.41 21.05
CA LEU A 289 -1.15 -23.80 21.18
C LEU A 289 -2.09 -24.72 21.98
N PRO A 290 -2.98 -24.16 22.82
CA PRO A 290 -3.92 -24.97 23.59
C PRO A 290 -4.81 -25.82 22.66
N ARG A 291 -5.03 -27.09 23.06
CA ARG A 291 -5.80 -28.07 22.28
C ARG A 291 -7.16 -28.29 22.92
N CYS A 292 -8.22 -28.34 22.12
CA CYS A 292 -9.56 -28.54 22.66
C CYS A 292 -9.73 -29.97 23.18
N THR A 293 -9.92 -30.13 24.49
CA THR A 293 -10.22 -31.45 25.11
C THR A 293 -11.70 -31.79 25.06
N THR A 294 -12.57 -30.78 25.12
CA THR A 294 -14.02 -30.88 24.90
C THR A 294 -14.51 -29.60 24.21
N GLY A 295 -15.55 -29.69 23.39
CA GLY A 295 -16.10 -28.53 22.67
C GLY A 295 -15.15 -27.90 21.63
N ASN A 296 -15.40 -26.64 21.29
CA ASN A 296 -14.65 -25.89 20.27
C ASN A 296 -14.60 -24.38 20.64
N GLY A 297 -14.22 -24.08 21.88
CA GLY A 297 -14.15 -22.71 22.40
C GLY A 297 -13.03 -21.87 21.78
N ASP A 298 -13.05 -20.56 22.03
CA ASP A 298 -12.07 -19.59 21.49
C ASP A 298 -10.69 -19.65 22.18
N ASP A 299 -10.56 -20.42 23.26
CA ASP A 299 -9.36 -20.59 24.08
C ASP A 299 -8.49 -21.78 23.67
N CYS A 300 -8.91 -22.57 22.66
CA CYS A 300 -8.21 -23.76 22.18
C CYS A 300 -8.36 -23.94 20.67
N LEU A 301 -7.56 -24.83 20.06
CA LEU A 301 -7.69 -25.27 18.67
C LEU A 301 -8.04 -26.76 18.59
N THR A 302 -8.87 -27.13 17.61
CA THR A 302 -9.07 -28.52 17.19
C THR A 302 -7.94 -28.99 16.27
N ASP A 303 -7.86 -30.29 15.96
CA ASP A 303 -6.86 -30.84 15.04
C ASP A 303 -6.94 -30.28 13.62
N PRO A 304 -8.13 -30.17 12.99
CA PRO A 304 -8.24 -29.53 11.68
C PRO A 304 -7.81 -28.06 11.69
N GLN A 305 -8.14 -27.30 12.76
CA GLN A 305 -7.77 -25.90 12.90
C GLN A 305 -6.24 -25.71 13.00
N LEU A 306 -5.56 -26.52 13.82
CA LEU A 306 -4.10 -26.46 13.92
C LEU A 306 -3.42 -26.90 12.62
N THR A 307 -3.96 -27.92 11.95
CA THR A 307 -3.45 -28.39 10.66
C THR A 307 -3.54 -27.29 9.60
N ALA A 308 -4.69 -26.63 9.49
CA ALA A 308 -4.89 -25.51 8.56
C ALA A 308 -3.96 -24.33 8.88
N LEU A 309 -3.81 -23.98 10.16
CA LEU A 309 -2.90 -22.93 10.60
C LEU A 309 -1.46 -23.21 10.19
N LYS A 310 -0.95 -24.41 10.48
CA LYS A 310 0.41 -24.83 10.07
C LYS A 310 0.58 -24.80 8.55
N LYS A 311 -0.43 -25.24 7.80
CA LYS A 311 -0.43 -25.18 6.34
C LYS A 311 -0.35 -23.74 5.82
N ALA A 312 -1.03 -22.79 6.48
CA ALA A 312 -0.97 -21.37 6.12
C ALA A 312 0.39 -20.72 6.47
N TYR A 313 1.01 -21.09 7.59
CA TYR A 313 2.37 -20.62 7.92
C TYR A 313 3.44 -21.17 6.97
N ALA A 314 3.27 -22.41 6.46
CA ALA A 314 4.21 -22.99 5.50
C ALA A 314 4.09 -22.35 4.10
N GLY A 315 2.90 -21.86 3.72
CA GLY A 315 2.64 -21.33 2.38
C GLY A 315 2.50 -22.41 1.29
N PRO A 316 2.12 -22.02 0.07
CA PRO A 316 1.92 -22.96 -1.04
C PRO A 316 3.24 -23.57 -1.52
N THR A 317 3.20 -24.89 -1.75
CA THR A 317 4.31 -25.69 -2.28
C THR A 317 3.83 -26.55 -3.44
N ASN A 318 4.69 -26.79 -4.43
CA ASN A 318 4.39 -27.74 -5.49
C ASN A 318 4.45 -29.17 -4.91
N PRO A 319 3.35 -29.96 -5.00
CA PRO A 319 3.27 -31.25 -4.33
C PRO A 319 4.19 -32.33 -4.93
N ARG A 320 4.64 -32.16 -6.17
CA ARG A 320 5.53 -33.10 -6.86
C ARG A 320 7.00 -32.77 -6.64
N THR A 321 7.38 -31.49 -6.70
CA THR A 321 8.78 -31.06 -6.60
C THR A 321 9.19 -30.64 -5.19
N GLY A 322 8.24 -30.27 -4.34
CA GLY A 322 8.50 -29.67 -3.02
C GLY A 322 8.96 -28.22 -3.07
N GLU A 323 8.98 -27.60 -4.26
CA GLU A 323 9.40 -26.21 -4.43
C GLU A 323 8.39 -25.24 -3.79
N GLN A 324 8.89 -24.23 -3.09
CA GLN A 324 8.07 -23.17 -2.50
C GLN A 324 7.53 -22.23 -3.58
N ILE A 325 6.21 -22.11 -3.69
CA ILE A 325 5.53 -21.26 -4.68
C ILE A 325 5.43 -19.81 -4.18
N TYR A 326 5.07 -19.63 -2.90
CA TYR A 326 4.97 -18.31 -2.27
C TYR A 326 5.16 -18.45 -0.75
N GLY A 327 5.58 -17.37 -0.07
CA GLY A 327 5.74 -17.39 1.39
C GLY A 327 4.40 -17.56 2.15
N GLY A 328 4.44 -18.18 3.32
CA GLY A 328 3.27 -18.29 4.20
C GLY A 328 2.98 -17.03 5.01
N LEU A 329 1.92 -17.11 5.83
CA LEU A 329 1.52 -16.02 6.73
C LEU A 329 2.59 -15.72 7.78
N PRO A 330 2.86 -14.44 8.09
CA PRO A 330 3.77 -14.08 9.18
C PRO A 330 3.10 -14.30 10.55
N PHE A 331 3.91 -14.63 11.55
CA PHE A 331 3.44 -14.72 12.93
C PHE A 331 2.99 -13.36 13.47
N GLY A 332 1.92 -13.37 14.25
CA GLY A 332 1.38 -12.17 14.87
C GLY A 332 0.45 -11.38 13.95
N ALA A 333 0.06 -11.92 12.79
CA ALA A 333 -0.89 -11.29 11.87
C ALA A 333 -2.29 -11.93 11.90
N GLU A 334 -2.50 -12.98 12.70
CA GLU A 334 -3.64 -13.88 12.58
C GLU A 334 -4.98 -13.21 12.91
N GLY A 335 -4.96 -12.22 13.80
CA GLY A 335 -6.14 -11.45 14.20
C GLY A 335 -6.42 -10.20 13.37
N LEU A 336 -5.67 -9.95 12.28
CA LEU A 336 -5.75 -8.73 11.48
C LEU A 336 -6.60 -8.90 10.21
N LEU A 337 -6.88 -7.79 9.51
CA LEU A 337 -7.53 -7.82 8.19
C LEU A 337 -6.67 -8.63 7.21
N TYR A 338 -7.29 -9.30 6.25
CA TYR A 338 -6.70 -10.32 5.38
C TYR A 338 -6.14 -11.56 6.13
N GLY A 339 -6.32 -11.66 7.45
CA GLY A 339 -5.93 -12.83 8.23
C GLY A 339 -6.85 -14.05 8.00
N PRO A 340 -6.57 -15.19 8.66
CA PRO A 340 -7.29 -16.46 8.50
C PRO A 340 -8.82 -16.36 8.48
N VAL A 341 -9.41 -15.47 9.28
CA VAL A 341 -10.87 -15.29 9.36
C VAL A 341 -11.44 -14.77 8.04
N GLU A 342 -10.82 -13.75 7.44
CA GLU A 342 -11.26 -13.22 6.14
C GLU A 342 -10.92 -14.17 5.00
N GLN A 343 -9.76 -14.82 5.05
CA GLN A 343 -9.39 -15.82 4.04
C GLN A 343 -10.33 -17.03 4.05
N ALA A 344 -11.01 -17.31 5.16
CA ALA A 344 -12.04 -18.34 5.22
C ALA A 344 -13.42 -17.87 4.74
N ALA A 345 -13.66 -16.57 4.61
CA ALA A 345 -14.98 -16.02 4.35
C ALA A 345 -15.52 -16.36 2.95
N SER A 346 -16.84 -16.48 2.84
CA SER A 346 -17.51 -16.86 1.58
C SER A 346 -17.38 -15.81 0.47
N TRP A 347 -17.14 -14.53 0.82
CA TRP A 347 -16.92 -13.45 -0.14
C TRP A 347 -15.49 -13.42 -0.69
N TRP A 348 -14.53 -14.09 -0.04
CA TRP A 348 -13.11 -14.04 -0.38
C TRP A 348 -12.80 -14.46 -1.83
N PRO A 349 -13.36 -15.57 -2.38
CA PRO A 349 -13.11 -15.95 -3.77
C PRO A 349 -13.50 -14.88 -4.79
N ALA A 350 -14.66 -14.24 -4.61
CA ALA A 350 -15.13 -13.20 -5.54
C ALA A 350 -14.22 -11.96 -5.53
N ALA A 351 -13.65 -11.63 -4.36
CA ALA A 351 -12.75 -10.50 -4.21
C ALA A 351 -11.31 -10.81 -4.70
N GLN A 352 -10.82 -12.03 -4.48
CA GLN A 352 -9.39 -12.33 -4.60
C GLN A 352 -9.05 -13.29 -5.75
N PHE A 353 -9.99 -14.01 -6.36
CA PHE A 353 -9.65 -15.02 -7.39
C PHE A 353 -9.87 -14.55 -8.83
N TYR A 354 -10.13 -13.25 -9.05
CA TYR A 354 -10.44 -12.67 -10.36
C TYR A 354 -9.47 -13.09 -11.49
N GLN A 355 -8.15 -13.12 -11.21
CA GLN A 355 -7.14 -13.46 -12.23
C GLN A 355 -7.24 -14.90 -12.74
N PHE A 356 -7.78 -15.83 -11.94
CA PHE A 356 -7.93 -17.22 -12.35
C PHE A 356 -9.12 -17.38 -13.29
N TYR A 357 -10.15 -16.55 -13.15
CA TYR A 357 -11.23 -16.47 -14.15
C TYR A 357 -10.76 -15.89 -15.48
N TRP A 358 -9.69 -15.08 -15.49
CA TRP A 358 -9.08 -14.62 -16.75
C TRP A 358 -8.40 -15.77 -17.48
N VAL A 359 -7.67 -16.60 -16.74
CA VAL A 359 -6.84 -17.70 -17.26
C VAL A 359 -7.69 -18.91 -17.66
N PHE A 360 -8.57 -19.35 -16.76
CA PHE A 360 -9.33 -20.60 -16.88
C PHE A 360 -10.81 -20.36 -17.27
N GLY A 361 -11.21 -19.10 -17.35
CA GLY A 361 -12.56 -18.70 -17.71
C GLY A 361 -13.56 -18.73 -16.56
N LYS A 362 -14.80 -18.30 -16.84
CA LYS A 362 -15.88 -18.20 -15.84
C LYS A 362 -16.22 -19.53 -15.12
N GLY A 363 -15.83 -20.66 -15.70
CA GLY A 363 -16.05 -22.00 -15.14
C GLY A 363 -15.00 -22.43 -14.13
N PHE A 364 -14.01 -21.58 -13.82
CA PHE A 364 -12.94 -21.88 -12.88
C PHE A 364 -13.46 -22.33 -11.51
N ASP A 365 -13.03 -23.51 -11.07
CA ASP A 365 -13.28 -24.05 -9.74
C ASP A 365 -11.99 -24.03 -8.90
N TYR A 366 -11.90 -23.07 -7.97
CA TYR A 366 -10.74 -22.94 -7.10
C TYR A 366 -10.49 -24.19 -6.21
N LYS A 367 -11.51 -25.02 -5.98
CA LYS A 367 -11.35 -26.27 -5.19
C LYS A 367 -10.51 -27.29 -5.95
N ALA A 368 -10.59 -27.27 -7.28
CA ALA A 368 -9.84 -28.14 -8.17
C ALA A 368 -8.44 -27.59 -8.54
N PHE A 369 -8.10 -26.34 -8.16
CA PHE A 369 -6.81 -25.73 -8.51
C PHE A 369 -5.63 -26.64 -8.11
N ASP A 370 -4.83 -27.00 -9.12
CA ASP A 370 -3.68 -27.90 -9.03
C ASP A 370 -2.37 -27.12 -8.90
N PHE A 371 -1.76 -27.19 -7.71
CA PHE A 371 -0.48 -26.54 -7.44
C PHE A 371 0.74 -27.19 -8.14
N ASP A 372 0.53 -28.29 -8.89
CA ASP A 372 1.55 -28.84 -9.80
C ASP A 372 1.45 -28.23 -11.21
N HIS A 373 0.28 -28.26 -11.85
CA HIS A 373 0.12 -27.92 -13.26
C HIS A 373 -0.55 -26.56 -13.54
N ASP A 374 -1.54 -26.15 -12.74
CA ASP A 374 -2.27 -24.90 -13.00
C ASP A 374 -1.38 -23.67 -12.77
N VAL A 375 -0.38 -23.80 -11.90
CA VAL A 375 0.64 -22.76 -11.64
C VAL A 375 1.37 -22.40 -12.94
N ASP A 376 1.84 -23.39 -13.69
CA ASP A 376 2.53 -23.18 -14.97
C ASP A 376 1.62 -22.49 -16.00
N THR A 377 0.33 -22.87 -16.03
CA THR A 377 -0.65 -22.25 -16.93
C THR A 377 -0.90 -20.78 -16.60
N VAL A 378 -0.97 -20.43 -15.32
CA VAL A 378 -1.15 -19.04 -14.86
C VAL A 378 0.11 -18.23 -15.17
N ASP A 379 1.28 -18.79 -14.89
CA ASP A 379 2.56 -18.13 -15.12
C ASP A 379 2.78 -17.81 -16.60
N ASP A 380 2.58 -18.80 -17.48
CA ASP A 380 2.74 -18.62 -18.93
C ASP A 380 1.84 -17.51 -19.51
N ARG A 381 0.64 -17.32 -18.94
CA ARG A 381 -0.37 -16.39 -19.47
C ARG A 381 -0.37 -15.03 -18.81
N LEU A 382 -0.07 -14.94 -17.51
CA LEU A 382 -0.23 -13.71 -16.73
C LEU A 382 1.07 -13.15 -16.17
N ALA A 383 2.02 -13.96 -15.71
CA ALA A 383 3.21 -13.45 -15.02
C ALA A 383 3.96 -12.37 -15.82
N PRO A 384 4.22 -12.53 -17.14
CA PRO A 384 4.87 -11.49 -17.95
C PRO A 384 4.09 -10.16 -18.05
N LEU A 385 2.78 -10.19 -17.79
CA LEU A 385 1.88 -9.05 -17.94
C LEU A 385 1.65 -8.33 -16.61
N VAL A 386 1.46 -9.07 -15.52
CA VAL A 386 1.01 -8.54 -14.22
C VAL A 386 2.07 -8.58 -13.11
N ASN A 387 3.09 -9.44 -13.20
CA ASN A 387 4.14 -9.47 -12.20
C ASN A 387 5.12 -8.30 -12.40
N ALA A 388 5.59 -7.77 -11.27
CA ALA A 388 6.60 -6.73 -11.15
C ALA A 388 7.85 -7.28 -10.43
N ASN A 389 8.36 -8.42 -10.90
CA ASN A 389 9.40 -9.18 -10.21
C ASN A 389 10.82 -8.99 -10.76
N SER A 390 11.02 -8.18 -11.80
CA SER A 390 12.35 -7.94 -12.37
C SER A 390 13.25 -7.24 -11.35
N PRO A 391 14.40 -7.83 -10.96
CA PRO A 391 15.34 -7.18 -10.06
C PRO A 391 16.20 -6.12 -10.77
N ASP A 392 16.14 -6.03 -12.11
CA ASP A 392 16.90 -5.04 -12.87
C ASP A 392 16.22 -3.68 -12.83
N LEU A 393 16.80 -2.79 -12.01
CA LEU A 393 16.43 -1.38 -11.92
C LEU A 393 17.51 -0.46 -12.49
N SER A 394 18.41 -0.96 -13.34
CA SER A 394 19.56 -0.21 -13.86
C SER A 394 19.15 1.09 -14.57
N ALA A 395 18.11 1.04 -15.41
CA ALA A 395 17.62 2.22 -16.14
C ALA A 395 17.04 3.29 -15.21
N PHE A 396 16.26 2.88 -14.19
CA PHE A 396 15.72 3.79 -13.18
C PHE A 396 16.82 4.40 -12.30
N LYS A 397 17.81 3.59 -11.90
CA LYS A 397 18.99 4.05 -11.17
C LYS A 397 19.82 5.04 -12.00
N ALA A 398 20.09 4.74 -13.26
CA ALA A 398 20.98 5.51 -14.13
C ALA A 398 20.48 6.94 -14.38
N ARG A 399 19.16 7.15 -14.41
CA ARG A 399 18.54 8.49 -14.52
C ARG A 399 18.41 9.22 -13.18
N GLY A 400 18.85 8.62 -12.07
CA GLY A 400 18.80 9.22 -10.72
C GLY A 400 17.50 8.99 -9.94
N GLY A 401 16.64 8.07 -10.38
CA GLY A 401 15.38 7.75 -9.72
C GLY A 401 15.57 7.24 -8.29
N LYS A 402 14.66 7.59 -7.38
CA LYS A 402 14.68 7.19 -5.97
C LYS A 402 13.48 6.33 -5.62
N LEU A 403 13.69 5.29 -4.81
CA LEU A 403 12.68 4.34 -4.39
C LEU A 403 12.71 4.19 -2.86
N LEU A 404 11.58 4.46 -2.21
CA LEU A 404 11.32 4.14 -0.81
C LEU A 404 10.27 3.04 -0.78
N MET A 405 10.68 1.82 -0.39
CA MET A 405 9.75 0.70 -0.21
C MET A 405 9.49 0.47 1.27
N TYR A 406 8.29 0.02 1.63
CA TYR A 406 7.99 -0.41 2.99
C TYR A 406 7.07 -1.63 3.02
N SER A 407 7.15 -2.43 4.08
CA SER A 407 6.21 -3.52 4.34
C SER A 407 5.90 -3.62 5.83
N GLY A 408 4.62 -3.86 6.15
CA GLY A 408 4.23 -4.19 7.52
C GLY A 408 4.68 -5.61 7.88
N LEU A 409 5.28 -5.76 9.06
CA LEU A 409 5.75 -7.06 9.52
C LEU A 409 4.62 -7.99 10.02
N GLN A 410 3.41 -7.45 10.20
CA GLN A 410 2.20 -8.20 10.53
C GLN A 410 1.21 -8.22 9.35
N ASP A 411 1.66 -8.11 8.10
CA ASP A 411 0.78 -8.09 6.93
C ASP A 411 0.43 -9.51 6.45
N PRO A 412 -0.83 -9.98 6.55
CA PRO A 412 -1.24 -11.27 6.00
C PRO A 412 -1.77 -11.18 4.56
N GLY A 413 -2.00 -9.96 4.04
CA GLY A 413 -2.52 -9.70 2.70
C GLY A 413 -1.43 -9.67 1.64
N ALA A 414 -0.28 -9.07 1.94
CA ALA A 414 0.94 -9.15 1.13
C ALA A 414 2.14 -9.42 2.06
N PRO A 415 2.33 -10.68 2.51
CA PRO A 415 3.38 -11.03 3.46
C PRO A 415 4.75 -10.47 3.07
N TYR A 416 5.38 -9.74 4.01
CA TYR A 416 6.64 -9.03 3.78
C TYR A 416 7.79 -9.92 3.27
N HIS A 417 7.69 -11.23 3.47
CA HIS A 417 8.66 -12.22 3.00
C HIS A 417 8.97 -12.04 1.50
N ASP A 418 7.95 -11.86 0.65
CA ASP A 418 8.17 -11.73 -0.81
C ASP A 418 8.88 -10.41 -1.16
N ALA A 419 8.39 -9.28 -0.63
CA ALA A 419 8.98 -7.95 -0.86
C ALA A 419 10.43 -7.86 -0.33
N LEU A 420 10.73 -8.51 0.80
CA LEU A 420 12.09 -8.62 1.33
C LEU A 420 12.99 -9.43 0.40
N ASN A 421 12.51 -10.57 -0.11
CA ASN A 421 13.25 -11.36 -1.09
C ASN A 421 13.45 -10.61 -2.40
N TYR A 422 12.46 -9.85 -2.89
CA TYR A 422 12.61 -8.95 -4.04
C TYR A 422 13.73 -7.92 -3.81
N TYR A 423 13.74 -7.24 -2.67
CA TYR A 423 14.80 -6.28 -2.33
C TYR A 423 16.19 -6.92 -2.37
N GLU A 424 16.35 -8.10 -1.77
CA GLU A 424 17.62 -8.83 -1.78
C GLU A 424 18.06 -9.25 -3.19
N ARG A 425 17.11 -9.62 -4.06
CA ARG A 425 17.40 -9.90 -5.48
C ARG A 425 17.88 -8.66 -6.23
N VAL A 426 17.29 -7.49 -5.96
CA VAL A 426 17.76 -6.22 -6.55
C VAL A 426 19.18 -5.90 -6.07
N VAL A 427 19.46 -6.04 -4.77
CA VAL A 427 20.82 -5.84 -4.25
C VAL A 427 21.81 -6.80 -4.92
N LYS A 428 21.45 -8.09 -5.07
CA LYS A 428 22.27 -9.09 -5.77
C LYS A 428 22.50 -8.72 -7.24
N ALA A 429 21.46 -8.32 -7.97
CA ALA A 429 21.54 -7.91 -9.37
C ALA A 429 22.43 -6.66 -9.57
N GLN A 430 22.56 -5.82 -8.55
CA GLN A 430 23.41 -4.63 -8.55
C GLN A 430 24.82 -4.86 -7.95
N GLY A 431 25.26 -6.12 -7.88
CA GLY A 431 26.62 -6.47 -7.45
C GLY A 431 26.76 -6.77 -5.96
N GLY A 432 25.65 -6.94 -5.23
CA GLY A 432 25.62 -7.40 -3.83
C GLY A 432 25.94 -6.33 -2.78
N ASN A 433 26.29 -5.10 -3.18
CA ASN A 433 26.61 -4.02 -2.25
C ASN A 433 25.34 -3.30 -1.79
N LEU A 434 24.88 -3.63 -0.59
CA LEU A 434 23.69 -3.06 0.02
C LEU A 434 23.76 -1.53 0.17
N ALA A 435 24.90 -1.00 0.63
CA ALA A 435 25.05 0.44 0.81
C ALA A 435 24.93 1.19 -0.52
N ALA A 436 25.51 0.65 -1.60
CA ALA A 436 25.40 1.23 -2.94
C ALA A 436 23.97 1.13 -3.51
N THR A 437 23.22 0.06 -3.20
CA THR A 437 21.79 -0.01 -3.54
C THR A 437 20.99 1.05 -2.79
N GLN A 438 21.30 1.29 -1.51
CA GLN A 438 20.61 2.27 -0.65
C GLN A 438 20.82 3.75 -1.02
N GLU A 439 21.71 4.05 -1.95
CA GLU A 439 21.86 5.40 -2.54
C GLU A 439 20.67 5.79 -3.43
N HIS A 440 19.89 4.81 -3.89
CA HIS A 440 18.69 5.04 -4.72
C HIS A 440 17.49 4.17 -4.32
N PHE A 441 17.67 3.07 -3.60
CA PHE A 441 16.59 2.19 -3.17
C PHE A 441 16.73 1.80 -1.69
N ARG A 442 15.92 2.44 -0.84
CA ARG A 442 15.81 2.12 0.60
C ARG A 442 14.53 1.33 0.87
N TYR A 443 14.64 0.34 1.75
CA TYR A 443 13.53 -0.49 2.20
C TYR A 443 13.36 -0.36 3.72
N TYR A 444 12.10 -0.27 4.16
CA TYR A 444 11.71 -0.11 5.54
C TYR A 444 10.78 -1.26 5.96
N LEU A 445 11.25 -2.09 6.87
CA LEU A 445 10.38 -3.05 7.55
C LEU A 445 9.71 -2.32 8.71
N VAL A 446 8.38 -2.38 8.79
CA VAL A 446 7.61 -1.64 9.79
C VAL A 446 7.06 -2.61 10.85
N PRO A 447 7.71 -2.67 12.04
CA PRO A 447 7.20 -3.39 13.20
C PRO A 447 5.75 -3.06 13.51
N GLY A 448 4.97 -4.09 13.82
CA GLY A 448 3.63 -3.89 14.34
C GLY A 448 2.64 -3.24 13.37
N MET A 449 2.89 -3.31 12.07
CA MET A 449 2.03 -2.78 11.01
C MET A 449 1.42 -3.92 10.22
N GLY A 450 0.11 -3.86 9.98
CA GLY A 450 -0.63 -4.74 9.09
C GLY A 450 -0.44 -4.39 7.62
N HIS A 451 -1.47 -4.61 6.81
CA HIS A 451 -1.44 -4.25 5.39
C HIS A 451 -1.45 -2.72 5.23
N CYS A 452 -0.56 -2.14 4.43
CA CYS A 452 -0.55 -0.73 4.01
C CYS A 452 -0.53 0.44 5.01
N SER A 453 -1.28 0.43 6.11
CA SER A 453 -1.33 1.48 7.15
C SER A 453 -1.80 0.91 8.49
N GLY A 454 -2.02 1.78 9.49
CA GLY A 454 -2.68 1.40 10.74
C GLY A 454 -4.17 1.11 10.59
N LEU A 455 -4.80 1.48 9.47
CA LEU A 455 -6.20 1.18 9.20
C LEU A 455 -6.44 -0.33 9.08
N ASP A 456 -5.47 -1.07 8.55
CA ASP A 456 -5.56 -2.53 8.42
C ASP A 456 -4.97 -3.27 9.64
N GLY A 457 -4.68 -2.53 10.70
CA GLY A 457 -4.32 -3.02 12.02
C GLY A 457 -2.84 -2.90 12.38
N GLY A 458 -2.56 -3.25 13.64
CA GLY A 458 -1.24 -3.14 14.24
C GLY A 458 -1.05 -1.89 15.12
N ASN A 459 -0.13 -1.97 16.08
CA ASN A 459 0.07 -0.95 17.12
C ASN A 459 1.50 -0.37 17.16
N GLY A 460 2.31 -0.64 16.13
CA GLY A 460 3.76 -0.39 16.13
C GLY A 460 4.22 0.99 15.66
N GLY A 461 3.35 2.00 15.63
CA GLY A 461 3.68 3.29 15.02
C GLY A 461 3.53 3.23 13.50
N THR A 462 2.30 3.02 13.04
CA THR A 462 1.98 2.61 11.67
C THR A 462 1.63 3.77 10.73
N GLU A 463 1.54 5.00 11.26
CA GLU A 463 1.23 6.21 10.49
C GLU A 463 2.49 7.06 10.32
N PHE A 464 2.91 7.24 9.07
CA PHE A 464 4.07 8.02 8.66
C PHE A 464 3.88 8.69 7.28
N GLY A 465 2.64 9.03 6.93
CA GLY A 465 2.31 9.76 5.70
C GLY A 465 2.35 8.90 4.43
N GLN A 466 2.28 7.58 4.57
CA GLN A 466 2.21 6.62 3.49
C GLN A 466 0.79 6.55 2.87
N PRO A 467 0.62 5.95 1.68
CA PRO A 467 -0.72 5.67 1.12
C PRO A 467 -1.63 4.99 2.15
N TYR A 468 -2.93 5.33 2.15
CA TYR A 468 -3.91 4.84 3.14
C TYR A 468 -3.65 5.29 4.59
N SER A 469 -2.76 6.26 4.81
CA SER A 469 -2.62 6.88 6.13
C SER A 469 -3.87 7.69 6.48
N ALA A 470 -4.32 7.58 7.72
CA ALA A 470 -5.49 8.32 8.22
C ALA A 470 -5.18 9.80 8.52
N VAL A 471 -3.89 10.16 8.58
CA VAL A 471 -3.43 11.45 9.08
C VAL A 471 -2.27 11.96 8.22
N VAL A 472 -2.37 13.20 7.75
CA VAL A 472 -1.20 13.95 7.25
C VAL A 472 -0.26 14.21 8.44
N PRO A 473 0.96 13.65 8.46
CA PRO A 473 1.90 13.94 9.54
C PRO A 473 2.28 15.42 9.55
N SER A 474 2.31 16.02 10.73
CA SER A 474 2.65 17.44 10.89
C SER A 474 4.15 17.74 10.81
N SER A 475 4.99 16.69 10.75
CA SER A 475 6.45 16.83 10.73
C SER A 475 7.05 16.04 9.58
N ALA A 476 8.05 16.62 8.91
CA ALA A 476 8.79 15.95 7.84
C ALA A 476 9.43 14.63 8.29
N LYS A 477 9.85 14.52 9.57
CA LYS A 477 10.44 13.30 10.12
C LYS A 477 9.47 12.10 10.14
N GLY A 478 8.18 12.37 10.23
CA GLY A 478 7.14 11.35 10.21
C GLY A 478 6.41 11.28 8.88
N ASP A 479 6.94 11.85 7.80
CA ASP A 479 6.24 11.93 6.51
C ASP A 479 7.10 11.39 5.37
N ILE A 480 6.78 10.18 4.89
CA ILE A 480 7.54 9.52 3.83
C ILE A 480 7.44 10.24 2.48
N LEU A 481 6.31 10.89 2.17
CA LEU A 481 6.17 11.65 0.93
C LEU A 481 7.03 12.91 0.96
N ILE A 482 7.05 13.64 2.08
CA ILE A 482 7.95 14.79 2.23
C ILE A 482 9.41 14.34 2.18
N GLN A 483 9.78 13.25 2.86
CA GLN A 483 11.13 12.72 2.81
C GLN A 483 11.55 12.25 1.41
N MET A 484 10.63 11.68 0.61
CA MET A 484 10.87 11.39 -0.79
C MET A 484 11.21 12.67 -1.57
N THR A 485 10.45 13.75 -1.37
CA THR A 485 10.75 15.02 -2.04
C THR A 485 12.11 15.59 -1.62
N GLU A 486 12.49 15.50 -0.34
CA GLU A 486 13.81 15.93 0.11
C GLU A 486 14.94 15.09 -0.50
N TRP A 487 14.71 13.78 -0.69
CA TRP A 487 15.70 12.91 -1.31
C TRP A 487 15.89 13.22 -2.79
N VAL A 488 14.81 13.34 -3.55
CA VAL A 488 14.87 13.63 -4.99
C VAL A 488 15.42 15.04 -5.24
N GLU A 489 14.90 16.05 -4.54
CA GLU A 489 15.14 17.46 -4.89
C GLU A 489 16.38 18.03 -4.20
N LYS A 490 16.76 17.50 -3.03
CA LYS A 490 17.85 18.03 -2.21
C LYS A 490 18.95 17.01 -1.92
N GLN A 491 18.85 15.80 -2.49
CA GLN A 491 19.79 14.69 -2.24
C GLN A 491 19.91 14.31 -0.76
N LYS A 492 18.86 14.58 0.03
CA LYS A 492 18.83 14.29 1.46
C LYS A 492 18.05 12.99 1.69
N ALA A 493 18.78 11.88 1.74
CA ALA A 493 18.20 10.56 1.85
C ALA A 493 17.70 10.28 3.29
N PRO A 494 16.50 9.70 3.47
CA PRO A 494 15.89 9.48 4.79
C PRO A 494 16.56 8.35 5.59
N GLU A 495 17.23 8.67 6.70
CA GLU A 495 17.93 7.68 7.54
C GLU A 495 16.97 6.85 8.42
N GLU A 496 15.88 7.47 8.85
CA GLU A 496 14.78 6.85 9.58
C GLU A 496 13.49 7.65 9.34
N ILE A 497 12.35 7.03 9.60
CA ILE A 497 11.03 7.67 9.55
C ILE A 497 10.35 7.45 10.89
N ILE A 498 9.79 8.50 11.50
CA ILE A 498 9.08 8.34 12.78
C ILE A 498 7.64 7.91 12.52
N GLY A 499 7.38 6.63 12.74
CA GLY A 499 6.04 6.04 12.73
C GLY A 499 5.27 6.39 13.99
N THR A 500 3.99 6.71 13.85
CA THR A 500 3.10 7.13 14.94
C THR A 500 1.83 6.28 14.95
N SER A 501 1.34 5.95 16.13
CA SER A 501 -0.01 5.39 16.33
C SER A 501 -0.81 6.37 17.17
N TYR A 502 -2.11 6.47 16.92
CA TYR A 502 -2.99 7.43 17.57
C TYR A 502 -4.04 6.71 18.44
N THR A 503 -4.45 7.35 19.52
CA THR A 503 -5.64 6.96 20.28
C THR A 503 -6.91 7.23 19.46
N PRO A 504 -8.07 6.65 19.83
CA PRO A 504 -9.35 7.00 19.20
C PRO A 504 -9.70 8.50 19.29
N SER A 505 -9.14 9.22 20.27
CA SER A 505 -9.29 10.67 20.42
C SER A 505 -8.31 11.49 19.55
N GLY A 506 -7.48 10.84 18.73
CA GLY A 506 -6.51 11.50 17.85
C GLY A 506 -5.21 11.94 18.53
N GLN A 507 -4.96 11.54 19.79
CA GLN A 507 -3.71 11.84 20.48
C GLN A 507 -2.63 10.83 20.13
N ILE A 508 -1.35 11.22 20.18
CA ILE A 508 -0.24 10.30 19.96
C ILE A 508 -0.27 9.23 21.07
N ALA A 509 -0.44 7.97 20.69
CA ALA A 509 -0.38 6.81 21.58
C ALA A 509 1.05 6.28 21.70
N THR A 510 1.69 6.00 20.56
CA THR A 510 3.04 5.42 20.49
C THR A 510 3.79 6.00 19.29
N GLN A 511 5.11 6.13 19.42
CA GLN A 511 6.01 6.40 18.29
C GLN A 511 7.17 5.40 18.24
N ARG A 512 7.60 5.04 17.02
CA ARG A 512 8.75 4.17 16.74
C ARG A 512 9.60 4.76 15.61
N PRO A 513 10.94 4.69 15.68
CA PRO A 513 11.74 4.89 14.49
C PRO A 513 11.56 3.68 13.56
N ILE A 514 11.31 3.95 12.28
CA ILE A 514 11.28 2.99 11.19
C ILE A 514 12.63 3.10 10.49
N CYS A 515 13.40 2.02 10.55
CA CYS A 515 14.80 2.01 10.19
C CYS A 515 15.02 1.57 8.75
N VAL A 516 16.06 2.10 8.10
CA VAL A 516 16.52 1.58 6.82
C VAL A 516 17.06 0.16 7.03
N TYR A 517 16.43 -0.81 6.37
CA TYR A 517 16.82 -2.22 6.37
C TYR A 517 18.33 -2.37 6.08
N PRO A 518 19.10 -3.26 6.74
CA PRO A 518 18.65 -4.34 7.59
C PRO A 518 18.52 -3.93 9.05
N LYS A 519 18.56 -2.62 9.35
CA LYS A 519 18.36 -2.15 10.72
C LYS A 519 16.90 -2.25 11.10
N LEU A 520 16.65 -2.52 12.39
CA LEU A 520 15.34 -2.48 13.02
C LEU A 520 15.43 -1.66 14.32
N PRO A 521 14.31 -1.11 14.81
CA PRO A 521 14.30 -0.39 16.08
C PRO A 521 14.61 -1.35 17.22
N THR A 522 15.66 -1.08 17.98
CA THR A 522 16.01 -1.86 19.17
C THR A 522 15.72 -1.03 20.42
N TYR A 523 14.93 -1.58 21.33
CA TYR A 523 14.60 -0.94 22.62
C TYR A 523 15.86 -0.73 23.47
N GLN A 524 16.05 0.49 23.99
CA GLN A 524 17.18 0.89 24.82
C GLN A 524 16.81 1.12 26.30
N GLY A 525 15.53 0.97 26.65
CA GLY A 525 15.00 1.32 27.97
C GLY A 525 14.21 2.65 27.97
N GLY A 526 13.48 2.91 29.06
CA GLY A 526 12.66 4.12 29.21
C GLY A 526 11.16 3.88 29.00
N ASP A 527 10.46 4.89 28.50
CA ASP A 527 9.03 4.79 28.18
C ASP A 527 8.88 4.15 26.78
N ALA A 528 8.37 2.92 26.74
CA ALA A 528 8.17 2.18 25.51
C ALA A 528 7.18 2.85 24.55
N THR A 529 6.44 3.89 24.91
CA THR A 529 5.59 4.65 23.96
C THR A 529 6.37 5.69 23.16
N LYS A 530 7.62 6.00 23.52
CA LYS A 530 8.42 7.07 22.92
C LYS A 530 9.45 6.54 21.94
N ALA A 531 9.59 7.21 20.78
CA ALA A 531 10.62 6.88 19.80
C ALA A 531 12.06 7.00 20.36
N SER A 532 12.29 7.94 21.30
CA SER A 532 13.59 8.14 21.95
C SER A 532 14.06 6.94 22.80
N SER A 533 13.17 6.01 23.12
CA SER A 533 13.50 4.79 23.84
C SER A 533 14.03 3.68 22.91
N PHE A 534 14.19 3.97 21.62
CA PHE A 534 14.65 3.04 20.60
C PHE A 534 15.80 3.65 19.79
N ALA A 535 16.64 2.78 19.23
CA ALA A 535 17.66 3.17 18.27
C ALA A 535 17.69 2.17 17.12
N CYS A 536 17.91 2.64 15.89
CA CYS A 536 18.12 1.75 14.74
C CYS A 536 19.44 1.00 14.87
N LYS A 537 19.38 -0.31 15.09
CA LYS A 537 20.55 -1.20 15.14
C LYS A 537 20.45 -2.29 14.09
N ASP A 538 21.59 -2.84 13.71
CA ASP A 538 21.66 -3.92 12.73
C ASP A 538 20.85 -5.14 13.22
N ALA A 539 19.99 -5.65 12.35
CA ALA A 539 19.25 -6.89 12.55
C ALA A 539 19.65 -7.91 11.47
N PRO A 540 19.24 -9.19 11.57
CA PRO A 540 19.51 -10.18 10.54
C PRO A 540 19.05 -9.69 9.15
N ARG A 541 19.93 -9.83 8.16
CA ARG A 541 19.65 -9.56 6.76
C ARG A 541 19.06 -10.82 6.12
N GLY A 542 17.97 -10.70 5.37
CA GLY A 542 17.28 -11.78 4.70
C GLY A 542 16.48 -12.62 5.69
N ASN A 543 16.67 -13.95 5.64
CA ASN A 543 16.03 -14.93 6.52
C ASN A 543 14.49 -14.88 6.48
N ALA A 544 13.93 -14.62 5.31
CA ALA A 544 12.52 -14.81 5.03
C ALA A 544 12.33 -16.02 4.12
N PRO A 545 11.28 -16.84 4.31
CA PRO A 545 10.92 -17.88 3.35
C PRO A 545 10.84 -17.30 1.93
N ALA A 546 11.59 -17.89 1.00
CA ALA A 546 11.69 -17.43 -0.37
C ALA A 546 10.96 -18.39 -1.31
N PRO A 547 10.22 -17.89 -2.31
CA PRO A 547 9.83 -18.71 -3.45
C PRO A 547 11.05 -19.30 -4.14
N SER A 548 10.89 -20.48 -4.75
CA SER A 548 11.93 -21.06 -5.61
C SER A 548 12.11 -20.24 -6.89
N ASP A 549 13.29 -20.25 -7.49
CA ASP A 549 13.66 -19.35 -8.60
C ASP A 549 12.66 -19.36 -9.77
N ARG A 550 12.01 -20.50 -10.06
CA ARG A 550 11.01 -20.62 -11.13
C ARG A 550 9.77 -19.75 -10.92
N TYR A 551 9.44 -19.39 -9.68
CA TYR A 551 8.25 -18.62 -9.29
C TYR A 551 8.55 -17.13 -9.03
N LEU A 552 9.70 -16.66 -9.53
CA LEU A 552 10.16 -15.28 -9.42
C LEU A 552 10.10 -14.55 -10.77
N ASN A 553 9.27 -15.07 -11.69
CA ASN A 553 9.05 -14.58 -13.05
C ASN A 553 8.24 -13.28 -13.11
#